data_AF-A0A239K2N0-F1
#
_entry.id   AF-A0A239K2N0-F1
#
_cell.length_a   1.000
_cell.length_b   1.000
_cell.length_c   1.000
_cell.angle_alpha   90.00
_cell.angle_beta   90.00
_cell.angle_gamma   90.00
#
_symmetry.space_group_name_H-M   'P 1'
#
loop_
_entity.id
_entity.type
_entity.pdbx_description
1 polymer ?
#
loop_
_entity_poly.entity_id
_entity_poly.type
_entity_poly.pdbx_seq_one_letter_code
_entity_poly.pdbx_strand_id
1 'polypeptide(L)'
;MDFTAVTLGAAAKALRDTVIPAAVASGQAQAAEQAMLVMDAILFARDRVDLVAARRRYEVVSTTEAIEILSADPDVASLTFDENLDDIVRASKKLTGDASATATSYSEMSYRLGRTLDAICEAADTLEPDARRRIESAVLQHGMRRIELDRSWLIPLGFDPQPSTVVPMESLLER
;
A
#
# COMPACT_ATOMS: atom_id res chain seq x y z
N MET A 1 -11.67 14.68 15.04
CA MET A 1 -12.74 14.80 14.03
C MET A 1 -12.03 15.10 12.73
N ASP A 2 -11.90 14.11 11.84
CA ASP A 2 -11.12 14.28 10.61
C ASP A 2 -11.95 15.10 9.62
N PHE A 3 -11.59 16.37 9.46
CA PHE A 3 -12.27 17.30 8.56
C PHE A 3 -12.05 16.93 7.08
N THR A 4 -11.12 16.02 6.78
CA THR A 4 -10.73 15.66 5.42
C THR A 4 -11.87 14.95 4.69
N ALA A 5 -12.42 13.87 5.25
CA ALA A 5 -13.54 13.13 4.63
C ALA A 5 -14.79 14.00 4.43
N VAL A 6 -15.07 14.89 5.40
CA VAL A 6 -16.18 15.86 5.33
C VAL A 6 -15.95 16.87 4.20
N THR A 7 -14.75 17.43 4.10
CA THR A 7 -14.38 18.41 3.07
C THR A 7 -14.43 17.80 1.68
N LEU A 8 -13.90 16.58 1.51
CA LEU A 8 -13.98 15.83 0.25
C LEU A 8 -15.44 15.55 -0.13
N GLY A 9 -16.29 15.18 0.82
CA GLY A 9 -17.72 14.99 0.59
C GLY A 9 -18.42 16.28 0.13
N ALA A 10 -18.11 17.41 0.74
CA ALA A 10 -18.64 18.71 0.34
C ALA A 10 -18.18 19.12 -1.06
N ALA A 11 -16.91 18.87 -1.42
CA ALA A 11 -16.37 19.13 -2.75
C ALA A 11 -17.06 18.28 -3.83
N ALA A 12 -17.22 16.98 -3.60
CA ALA A 12 -17.96 16.09 -4.51
C ALA A 12 -19.43 16.53 -4.68
N LYS A 13 -20.07 16.97 -3.59
CA LYS A 13 -21.43 17.52 -3.64
C LYS A 13 -21.52 18.80 -4.47
N ALA A 14 -20.56 19.72 -4.32
CA ALA A 14 -20.53 20.95 -5.11
C ALA A 14 -20.34 20.68 -6.61
N LEU A 15 -19.50 19.70 -6.96
CA LEU A 15 -19.34 19.25 -8.35
C LEU A 15 -20.66 18.73 -8.91
N ARG A 16 -21.31 17.82 -8.19
CA ARG A 16 -22.57 17.18 -8.58
C ARG A 16 -23.73 18.16 -8.71
N ASP A 17 -23.91 19.03 -7.71
CA ASP A 17 -25.11 19.83 -7.57
C ASP A 17 -25.01 21.18 -8.29
N THR A 18 -23.81 21.65 -8.62
CA THR A 18 -23.60 22.99 -9.18
C THR A 18 -22.72 22.98 -10.43
N VAL A 19 -21.49 22.46 -10.34
CA VAL A 19 -20.51 22.61 -11.43
C VAL A 19 -20.89 21.81 -12.67
N ILE A 20 -21.21 20.53 -12.51
CA ILE A 20 -21.58 19.64 -13.63
C ILE A 20 -22.87 20.14 -14.30
N PRO A 21 -23.98 20.44 -13.58
CA PRO A 21 -25.17 21.01 -14.19
C PRO A 21 -24.92 22.32 -14.95
N ALA A 22 -24.09 23.22 -14.40
CA ALA A 22 -23.76 24.49 -15.05
C ALA A 22 -22.97 24.28 -16.35
N ALA A 23 -22.01 23.36 -16.35
CA ALA A 23 -21.24 23.00 -17.55
C ALA A 23 -22.13 22.40 -18.65
N VAL A 24 -23.05 21.49 -18.27
CA VAL A 24 -24.03 20.90 -19.19
C VAL A 24 -24.96 21.96 -19.77
N ALA A 25 -25.53 22.83 -18.92
CA ALA A 25 -26.42 23.91 -19.36
C ALA A 25 -25.74 24.91 -20.30
N SER A 26 -24.43 25.06 -20.19
CA SER A 26 -23.61 25.93 -21.04
C SER A 26 -23.12 25.25 -22.33
N GLY A 27 -23.53 24.00 -22.60
CA GLY A 27 -23.09 23.22 -23.77
C GLY A 27 -21.63 22.77 -23.71
N GLN A 28 -20.97 22.84 -22.54
CA GLN A 28 -19.56 22.47 -22.36
C GLN A 28 -19.44 20.99 -21.97
N ALA A 29 -19.82 20.10 -22.90
CA ALA A 29 -19.87 18.65 -22.65
C ALA A 29 -18.54 18.08 -22.13
N GLN A 30 -17.41 18.46 -22.73
CA GLN A 30 -16.09 18.03 -22.30
C GLN A 30 -15.77 18.49 -20.86
N ALA A 31 -16.15 19.71 -20.48
CA ALA A 31 -15.93 20.21 -19.12
C ALA A 31 -16.77 19.45 -18.09
N ALA A 32 -18.01 19.10 -18.44
CA ALA A 32 -18.86 18.27 -17.59
C ALA A 32 -18.28 16.86 -17.39
N GLU A 33 -17.74 16.25 -18.45
CA GLU A 33 -17.05 14.95 -18.37
C GLU A 33 -15.81 15.00 -17.47
N GLN A 34 -14.95 16.00 -17.64
CA GLN A 34 -13.79 16.16 -16.77
C GLN A 34 -14.19 16.41 -15.31
N ALA A 35 -15.26 17.18 -15.06
CA ALA A 35 -15.77 17.40 -13.72
C ALA A 35 -16.31 16.12 -13.06
N MET A 36 -16.91 15.20 -13.83
CA MET A 36 -17.31 13.88 -13.34
C MET A 36 -16.09 13.04 -12.92
N LEU A 37 -15.03 13.00 -13.74
CA LEU A 37 -13.80 12.28 -13.39
C LEU A 37 -13.15 12.82 -12.11
N VAL A 38 -13.13 14.14 -11.93
CA VAL A 38 -12.64 14.77 -10.69
C VAL A 38 -13.52 14.41 -9.51
N MET A 39 -14.85 14.39 -9.67
CA MET A 39 -15.78 13.96 -8.63
C MET A 39 -15.50 12.52 -8.20
N ASP A 40 -15.30 11.59 -9.14
CA ASP A 40 -15.01 10.19 -8.85
C ASP A 40 -13.69 10.03 -8.10
N ALA A 41 -12.65 10.78 -8.48
CA ALA A 41 -11.38 10.80 -7.77
C ALA A 41 -11.52 11.33 -6.31
N ILE A 42 -12.35 12.35 -6.10
CA ILE A 42 -12.64 12.88 -4.75
C ILE A 42 -13.39 11.86 -3.91
N LEU A 43 -14.38 11.17 -4.48
CA LEU A 43 -15.13 10.12 -3.79
C LEU A 43 -14.21 8.95 -3.41
N PHE A 44 -13.35 8.52 -4.32
CA PHE A 44 -12.32 7.53 -4.02
C PHE A 44 -11.42 7.98 -2.86
N ALA A 45 -10.89 9.20 -2.89
CA ALA A 45 -10.05 9.72 -1.81
C ALA A 45 -10.80 9.77 -0.47
N ARG A 46 -12.07 10.18 -0.49
CA ARG A 46 -12.94 10.25 0.69
C ARG A 46 -13.13 8.88 1.33
N ASP A 47 -13.40 7.86 0.52
CA ASP A 47 -13.67 6.50 1.01
C ASP A 47 -12.41 5.83 1.58
N ARG A 48 -11.23 6.36 1.26
CA ARG A 48 -9.94 5.74 1.59
C ARG A 48 -9.10 6.50 2.62
N VAL A 49 -9.40 7.77 2.88
CA VAL A 49 -8.56 8.63 3.74
C VAL A 49 -8.35 8.04 5.14
N ASP A 50 -9.41 7.53 5.76
CA ASP A 50 -9.36 6.95 7.11
C ASP A 50 -8.59 5.63 7.17
N LEU A 51 -8.32 5.02 6.01
CA LEU A 51 -7.68 3.71 5.87
C LEU A 51 -6.21 3.81 5.49
N VAL A 52 -5.71 5.02 5.19
CA VAL A 52 -4.32 5.22 4.78
C VAL A 52 -3.36 4.71 5.84
N ALA A 53 -3.57 5.04 7.12
CA ALA A 53 -2.70 4.59 8.20
C ALA A 53 -2.73 3.06 8.35
N ALA A 54 -3.90 2.43 8.29
CA ALA A 54 -4.05 0.98 8.38
C ALA A 54 -3.36 0.26 7.22
N ARG A 55 -3.54 0.74 5.98
CA ARG A 55 -2.84 0.22 4.80
C ARG A 55 -1.33 0.31 4.95
N ARG A 56 -0.79 1.46 5.36
CA ARG A 56 0.65 1.64 5.56
C ARG A 56 1.20 0.75 6.67
N ARG A 57 0.45 0.57 7.76
CA ARG A 57 0.78 -0.39 8.81
C ARG A 57 0.87 -1.81 8.26
N TYR A 58 -0.10 -2.24 7.46
CA TYR A 58 -0.08 -3.56 6.82
C TYR A 58 1.15 -3.73 5.92
N GLU A 59 1.51 -2.73 5.13
CA GLU A 59 2.72 -2.76 4.28
C GLU A 59 3.98 -2.99 5.13
N VAL A 60 4.10 -2.32 6.29
CA VAL A 60 5.21 -2.51 7.23
C VAL A 60 5.19 -3.91 7.86
N VAL A 61 4.03 -4.37 8.37
CA VAL A 61 3.88 -5.69 8.99
C VAL A 61 4.25 -6.78 8.00
N SER A 62 3.62 -6.78 6.83
CA SER A 62 3.90 -7.77 5.80
C SER A 62 5.37 -7.75 5.43
N THR A 63 5.96 -6.60 5.08
CA THR A 63 7.37 -6.55 4.64
C THR A 63 8.33 -7.01 5.75
N THR A 64 7.99 -6.75 7.01
CA THR A 64 8.72 -7.29 8.17
C THR A 64 8.69 -8.82 8.17
N GLU A 65 7.53 -9.45 7.99
CA GLU A 65 7.42 -10.91 7.91
C GLU A 65 8.28 -11.50 6.79
N ALA A 66 8.36 -10.84 5.63
CA ALA A 66 9.24 -11.27 4.54
C ALA A 66 10.70 -11.27 4.95
N ILE A 67 11.16 -10.18 5.57
CA ILE A 67 12.53 -10.05 6.04
C ILE A 67 12.82 -11.09 7.12
N GLU A 68 11.88 -11.38 8.03
CA GLU A 68 12.05 -12.43 9.03
C GLU A 68 12.22 -13.82 8.41
N ILE A 69 11.38 -14.16 7.42
CA ILE A 69 11.48 -15.43 6.69
C ILE A 69 12.83 -15.53 5.98
N LEU A 70 13.24 -14.46 5.28
CA LEU A 70 14.51 -14.42 4.55
C LEU A 70 15.71 -14.48 5.49
N SER A 71 15.67 -13.77 6.63
CA SER A 71 16.75 -13.76 7.62
C SER A 71 16.95 -15.13 8.30
N ALA A 72 15.91 -15.98 8.29
CA ALA A 72 16.01 -17.35 8.77
C ALA A 72 16.61 -18.32 7.74
N ASP A 73 16.76 -17.92 6.47
CA ASP A 73 17.45 -18.73 5.46
C ASP A 73 18.98 -18.71 5.75
N PRO A 74 19.64 -19.88 5.88
CA PRO A 74 21.06 -19.96 6.22
C PRO A 74 21.97 -19.22 5.24
N ASP A 75 21.62 -19.20 3.96
CA ASP A 75 22.44 -18.53 2.94
C ASP A 75 22.34 -17.01 3.11
N VAL A 76 21.15 -16.47 3.42
CA VAL A 76 20.95 -15.05 3.73
C VAL A 76 21.58 -14.67 5.07
N ALA A 77 21.46 -15.52 6.09
CA ALA A 77 22.05 -15.30 7.40
C ALA A 77 23.58 -15.23 7.37
N SER A 78 24.21 -15.80 6.33
CA SER A 78 25.65 -15.73 6.11
C SER A 78 26.12 -14.44 5.42
N LEU A 79 25.19 -13.66 4.84
CA LEU A 79 25.49 -12.40 4.16
C LEU A 79 25.71 -11.26 5.14
N THR A 80 26.44 -10.24 4.70
CA THR A 80 26.68 -9.02 5.48
C THR A 80 25.91 -7.86 4.86
N PHE A 81 25.22 -7.11 5.71
CA PHE A 81 24.41 -5.95 5.33
C PHE A 81 24.84 -4.73 6.13
N ASP A 82 24.69 -3.53 5.55
CA ASP A 82 24.98 -2.25 6.23
C ASP A 82 24.07 -2.03 7.45
N GLU A 83 22.81 -2.46 7.35
CA GLU A 83 21.84 -2.45 8.44
C GLU A 83 21.61 -3.87 8.94
N ASN A 84 21.65 -4.04 10.26
CA ASN A 84 21.39 -5.33 10.89
C ASN A 84 19.89 -5.70 10.72
N LEU A 85 19.64 -6.88 10.14
CA LEU A 85 18.29 -7.37 9.85
C LEU A 85 17.43 -7.53 11.11
N ASP A 86 18.01 -7.98 12.23
CA ASP A 86 17.29 -8.12 13.49
C ASP A 86 16.90 -6.76 14.10
N ASP A 87 17.74 -5.74 13.89
CA ASP A 87 17.47 -4.40 14.41
C ASP A 87 16.35 -3.72 13.62
N ILE A 88 16.34 -3.85 12.29
CA ILE A 88 15.26 -3.27 11.47
C ILE A 88 13.92 -3.98 11.73
N VAL A 89 13.91 -5.31 11.89
CA VAL A 89 12.73 -6.09 12.27
C VAL A 89 12.22 -5.67 13.65
N ARG A 90 13.12 -5.49 14.62
CA ARG A 90 12.73 -5.04 15.97
C ARG A 90 12.16 -3.62 15.95
N ALA A 91 12.77 -2.73 15.16
CA ALA A 91 12.28 -1.37 15.00
C ALA A 91 10.90 -1.32 14.36
N SER A 92 10.64 -2.13 13.33
CA SER A 92 9.33 -2.21 12.66
C SER A 92 8.26 -2.80 13.57
N LYS A 93 8.57 -3.85 14.35
CA LYS A 93 7.67 -4.42 15.36
C LYS A 93 7.34 -3.42 16.47
N LYS A 94 8.33 -2.67 16.94
CA LYS A 94 8.11 -1.60 17.91
C LYS A 94 7.17 -0.53 17.36
N LEU A 95 7.40 -0.08 16.11
CA LEU A 95 6.56 0.92 15.47
C LEU A 95 5.12 0.44 15.27
N THR A 96 4.93 -0.80 14.82
CA THR A 96 3.58 -1.37 14.61
C THR A 96 2.85 -1.64 15.93
N GLY A 97 3.57 -1.83 17.04
CA GLY A 97 2.99 -1.87 18.38
C GLY A 97 2.66 -0.50 18.99
N ASP A 98 3.11 0.60 18.39
CA ASP A 98 2.94 1.95 18.93
C ASP A 98 1.58 2.57 18.54
N ALA A 99 0.75 2.86 19.54
CA ALA A 99 -0.55 3.49 19.34
C ALA A 99 -0.47 4.95 18.83
N SER A 100 0.71 5.58 18.93
CA SER A 100 0.97 6.94 18.44
C SER A 100 1.55 6.97 17.02
N ALA A 101 1.82 5.80 16.42
CA ALA A 101 2.35 5.72 15.07
C ALA A 101 1.38 6.31 14.03
N THR A 102 1.94 7.06 13.09
CA THR A 102 1.21 7.77 12.04
C THR A 102 1.46 7.14 10.66
N ALA A 103 0.60 7.46 9.68
CA ALA A 103 0.82 7.06 8.29
C ALA A 103 2.21 7.48 7.75
N THR A 104 2.73 8.63 8.17
CA THR A 104 4.07 9.11 7.80
C THR A 104 5.15 8.20 8.38
N SER A 105 5.08 7.88 9.68
CA SER A 105 6.05 6.98 10.30
C SER A 105 6.06 5.57 9.68
N TYR A 106 4.87 5.05 9.31
CA TYR A 106 4.80 3.78 8.57
C TYR A 106 5.39 3.88 7.17
N SER A 107 5.21 5.02 6.48
CA SER A 107 5.79 5.23 5.15
C SER A 107 7.33 5.27 5.20
N GLU A 108 7.90 5.94 6.20
CA GLU A 108 9.35 5.98 6.42
C GLU A 108 9.92 4.58 6.72
N MET A 109 9.23 3.81 7.58
CA MET A 109 9.62 2.43 7.88
C MET A 109 9.48 1.52 6.65
N SER A 110 8.38 1.65 5.89
CA SER A 110 8.17 0.88 4.66
C SER A 110 9.28 1.15 3.63
N TYR A 111 9.74 2.41 3.53
CA TYR A 111 10.87 2.75 2.66
C TYR A 111 12.15 2.05 3.11
N ARG A 112 12.47 2.08 4.42
CA ARG A 112 13.65 1.39 4.97
C ARG A 112 13.59 -0.12 4.73
N LEU A 113 12.47 -0.76 5.06
CA LEU A 113 12.27 -2.19 4.84
C LEU A 113 12.37 -2.57 3.36
N GLY A 114 11.85 -1.72 2.45
CA GLY A 114 12.01 -1.91 1.00
C GLY A 114 13.47 -1.91 0.58
N ARG A 115 14.27 -0.94 1.07
CA ARG A 115 15.72 -0.89 0.82
C ARG A 115 16.44 -2.11 1.39
N THR A 116 16.01 -2.63 2.54
CA THR A 116 16.54 -3.87 3.10
C THR A 116 16.26 -5.07 2.18
N LEU A 117 15.03 -5.20 1.65
CA LEU A 117 14.71 -6.26 0.70
C LEU A 117 15.50 -6.13 -0.60
N ASP A 118 15.68 -4.92 -1.12
CA ASP A 118 16.52 -4.67 -2.30
C ASP A 118 17.95 -5.18 -2.04
N ALA A 119 18.53 -4.83 -0.88
CA ALA A 119 19.87 -5.27 -0.50
C ALA A 119 19.99 -6.80 -0.35
N ILE A 120 18.96 -7.47 0.18
CA ILE A 120 18.92 -8.94 0.23
C ILE A 120 18.92 -9.53 -1.19
N CYS A 121 18.11 -8.98 -2.10
CA CYS A 121 18.05 -9.45 -3.48
C CYS A 121 19.39 -9.24 -4.22
N GLU A 122 20.00 -8.06 -4.05
CA GLU A 122 21.31 -7.74 -4.63
C GLU A 122 22.41 -8.66 -4.08
N ALA A 123 22.43 -8.92 -2.77
CA ALA A 123 23.40 -9.83 -2.18
C ALA A 123 23.18 -11.29 -2.63
N ALA A 124 21.93 -11.69 -2.86
CA ALA A 124 21.57 -13.02 -3.35
C ALA A 124 22.10 -13.32 -4.76
N ASP A 125 22.45 -12.30 -5.58
CA ASP A 125 23.08 -12.50 -6.89
C ASP A 125 24.45 -13.20 -6.79
N THR A 126 25.09 -13.15 -5.62
CA THR A 126 26.39 -13.79 -5.36
C THR A 126 26.28 -15.24 -4.87
N LEU A 127 25.07 -15.70 -4.55
CA LEU A 127 24.80 -17.04 -4.04
C LEU A 127 24.67 -18.07 -5.17
N GLU A 128 24.74 -19.34 -4.79
CA GLU A 128 24.48 -20.44 -5.71
C GLU A 128 23.07 -20.37 -6.33
N PRO A 129 22.87 -20.84 -7.57
CA PRO A 129 21.60 -20.69 -8.29
C PRO A 129 20.37 -21.26 -7.58
N ASP A 130 20.54 -22.29 -6.76
CA ASP A 130 19.44 -22.86 -5.96
C ASP A 130 19.06 -21.94 -4.79
N ALA A 131 20.04 -21.33 -4.11
CA ALA A 131 19.80 -20.40 -3.01
C ALA A 131 19.12 -19.12 -3.50
N ARG A 132 19.67 -18.54 -4.58
CA ARG A 132 19.10 -17.39 -5.27
C ARG A 132 17.62 -17.62 -5.64
N ARG A 133 17.30 -18.74 -6.29
CA ARG A 133 15.91 -19.06 -6.68
C ARG A 133 14.96 -19.20 -5.50
N ARG A 134 15.42 -19.72 -4.36
CA ARG A 134 14.60 -19.80 -3.14
C ARG A 134 14.30 -18.41 -2.59
N ILE A 135 15.29 -17.53 -2.55
CA ILE A 135 15.13 -16.12 -2.11
C ILE A 135 14.18 -15.38 -3.04
N GLU A 136 14.38 -15.44 -4.35
CA GLU A 136 13.48 -14.85 -5.36
C GLU A 136 12.04 -15.36 -5.18
N SER A 137 11.87 -16.67 -4.98
CA SER A 137 10.56 -17.27 -4.76
C SER A 137 9.89 -16.75 -3.48
N ALA A 138 10.64 -16.60 -2.38
CA ALA A 138 10.13 -16.06 -1.13
C ALA A 138 9.69 -14.59 -1.28
N VAL A 139 10.48 -13.77 -1.98
CA VAL A 139 10.13 -12.37 -2.30
C VAL A 139 8.88 -12.29 -3.18
N LEU A 140 8.76 -13.14 -4.21
CA LEU A 140 7.60 -13.17 -5.08
C LEU A 140 6.32 -13.61 -4.34
N GLN A 141 6.41 -14.64 -3.50
CA GLN A 141 5.28 -15.11 -2.68
C GLN A 141 4.78 -14.02 -1.74
N HIS A 142 5.71 -13.22 -1.19
CA HIS A 142 5.34 -12.05 -0.40
C HIS A 142 4.61 -11.00 -1.24
N GLY A 143 5.18 -10.66 -2.40
CA GLY A 143 4.61 -9.67 -3.32
C GLY A 143 3.15 -9.96 -3.69
N MET A 144 2.75 -11.23 -3.75
CA MET A 144 1.36 -11.63 -3.99
C MET A 144 0.38 -11.10 -2.93
N ARG A 145 0.77 -11.07 -1.64
CA ARG A 145 -0.09 -10.52 -0.57
C ARG A 145 -0.29 -9.02 -0.72
N ARG A 146 0.76 -8.30 -1.12
CA ARG A 146 0.68 -6.86 -1.41
C ARG A 146 -0.24 -6.58 -2.59
N ILE A 147 -0.12 -7.39 -3.66
CA ILE A 147 -1.01 -7.27 -4.83
C ILE A 147 -2.47 -7.48 -4.41
N GLU A 148 -2.77 -8.42 -3.52
CA GLU A 148 -4.13 -8.65 -3.02
C GLU A 148 -4.70 -7.42 -2.31
N LEU A 149 -3.91 -6.77 -1.44
CA LEU A 149 -4.30 -5.50 -0.82
C LEU A 149 -4.47 -4.38 -1.84
N ASP A 150 -3.56 -4.24 -2.80
CA ASP A 150 -3.62 -3.21 -3.83
C ASP A 150 -4.86 -3.37 -4.72
N ARG A 151 -5.21 -4.60 -5.07
CA ARG A 151 -6.47 -4.92 -5.76
C ARG A 151 -7.66 -4.42 -4.94
N SER A 152 -7.75 -4.82 -3.67
CA SER A 152 -8.82 -4.40 -2.75
C SER A 152 -8.89 -2.88 -2.56
N TRP A 153 -7.74 -2.22 -2.54
CA TRP A 153 -7.61 -0.78 -2.46
C TRP A 153 -8.22 -0.06 -3.67
N LEU A 154 -8.00 -0.59 -4.87
CA LEU A 154 -8.32 0.06 -6.13
C LEU A 154 -9.69 -0.35 -6.71
N ILE A 155 -10.40 -1.29 -6.09
CA ILE A 155 -11.72 -1.78 -6.58
C ILE A 155 -12.74 -0.69 -6.94
N PRO A 156 -12.93 0.39 -6.15
CA PRO A 156 -13.90 1.41 -6.49
C PRO A 156 -13.64 2.11 -7.84
N LEU A 157 -12.41 2.03 -8.35
CA LEU A 157 -12.04 2.61 -9.64
C LEU A 157 -12.40 1.70 -10.83
N GLY A 158 -12.80 0.45 -10.59
CA GLY A 158 -13.29 -0.46 -11.63
C GLY A 158 -12.22 -1.00 -12.59
N PHE A 159 -10.93 -0.90 -12.25
CA PHE A 159 -9.83 -1.37 -13.10
C PHE A 159 -9.49 -2.86 -12.97
N ASP A 160 -9.99 -3.53 -11.93
CA ASP A 160 -9.70 -4.95 -11.72
C ASP A 160 -10.45 -5.80 -12.75
N PRO A 161 -9.77 -6.70 -13.50
CA PRO A 161 -10.42 -7.53 -14.52
C PRO A 161 -11.33 -8.61 -13.92
N GLN A 162 -11.17 -8.92 -12.62
CA GLN A 162 -11.90 -9.96 -11.90
C GLN A 162 -12.38 -9.44 -10.53
N PRO A 163 -13.27 -8.42 -10.49
CA PRO A 163 -13.64 -7.75 -9.24
C PRO A 163 -14.35 -8.68 -8.25
N SER A 164 -15.03 -9.72 -8.73
CA SER A 164 -15.72 -10.71 -7.89
C SER A 164 -14.79 -11.62 -7.09
N THR A 165 -13.50 -11.69 -7.43
CA THR A 165 -12.51 -12.52 -6.72
C THR A 165 -11.75 -11.74 -5.65
N VAL A 166 -12.00 -10.43 -5.52
CA VAL A 166 -11.18 -9.55 -4.69
C VAL A 166 -11.64 -9.64 -3.25
N VAL A 167 -10.68 -9.89 -2.36
CA VAL A 167 -10.93 -10.00 -0.92
C VAL A 167 -11.26 -8.63 -0.34
N PRO A 168 -12.29 -8.52 0.54
CA PRO A 168 -12.62 -7.27 1.20
C PRO A 168 -11.44 -6.73 2.01
N MET A 169 -11.17 -5.43 1.87
CA MET A 169 -9.98 -4.79 2.42
C MET A 169 -9.92 -4.90 3.94
N GLU A 170 -11.06 -4.78 4.62
CA GLU A 170 -11.17 -4.87 6.07
C GLU A 170 -10.59 -6.19 6.58
N SER A 171 -10.88 -7.30 5.88
CA SER A 171 -10.37 -8.62 6.23
C SER A 171 -8.85 -8.81 5.98
N LEU A 172 -8.25 -7.95 5.15
CA LEU A 172 -6.81 -7.92 4.93
C LEU A 172 -6.11 -7.05 5.98
N LEU A 173 -6.72 -5.93 6.36
CA LEU A 173 -6.15 -4.96 7.31
C LEU A 173 -6.21 -5.43 8.78
N GLU A 174 -7.07 -6.40 9.10
CA GLU A 174 -7.19 -7.00 10.43
C GLU A 174 -6.13 -8.10 10.71
N ARG A 175 -5.32 -8.47 9.72
CA ARG A 175 -4.24 -9.46 9.83
C ARG A 175 -2.94 -8.79 10.26
#